data_AF-B9WLE2-F1
#
_entry.id   AF-B9WLE2-F1
#
_cell.length_a   1.000
_cell.length_b   1.000
_cell.length_c   1.000
_cell.angle_alpha   90.00
_cell.angle_beta   90.00
_cell.angle_gamma   90.00
#
_symmetry.space_group_name_H-M   'P 1'
#
loop_
_entity.id
_entity.type
_entity.pdbx_description
1 polymer ?
#
loop_
_entity_poly.entity_id
_entity_poly.type
_entity_poly.pdbx_seq_one_letter_code
_entity_poly.pdbx_strand_id
1 'polypeptide(L)'
;MSSVRKIAAYLERKEDLTQQYNSLKEAFKDEPDYEGLINVFEILKFLDELIYEYHVHKSYLQSTKGPINDFERKLLGEMEKTIKQLEDDVSLPYLIENAQNLALIRRELFENAHEGGRLIHAYELQNPSSKMMIRSSQPLSPSSVSLNSSPSSKSSQSQSKSPLRLSNNPSEQYSLRQIPKDIQNPARAMTWSKRCTEIVFEAGKLNGTRTQKYDYISSQIEKEFGYQFRAHFSRYLYLHYIEGDAAKFRADFDKAYTKYMNLPTDKASELIEKELQVHRNVCRYGIWLREIFQRTYGKITEPAENFSYANY
;
A
#
# COMPACT_ATOMS: atom_id res chain seq x y z
N MET A 1 24.99 20.29 -12.99
CA MET A 1 24.09 19.52 -13.87
C MET A 1 22.85 19.15 -13.07
N SER A 2 21.65 19.49 -13.57
CA SER A 2 20.39 19.43 -12.81
C SER A 2 20.08 18.02 -12.28
N SER A 3 19.77 17.90 -10.99
CA SER A 3 19.32 16.66 -10.32
C SER A 3 18.15 15.99 -11.05
N VAL A 4 17.31 16.78 -11.70
CA VAL A 4 16.19 16.31 -12.54
C VAL A 4 16.66 15.41 -13.69
N ARG A 5 17.80 15.72 -14.33
CA ARG A 5 18.32 14.88 -15.43
C ARG A 5 18.82 13.53 -14.93
N LYS A 6 19.42 13.49 -13.74
CA LYS A 6 19.89 12.24 -13.13
C LYS A 6 18.73 11.34 -12.72
N ILE A 7 17.66 11.93 -12.16
CA ILE A 7 16.44 11.20 -11.80
C ILE A 7 15.76 10.64 -13.07
N ALA A 8 15.65 11.44 -14.13
CA ALA A 8 15.08 10.99 -15.40
C ALA A 8 15.87 9.79 -15.99
N ALA A 9 17.19 9.89 -16.06
CA ALA A 9 18.04 8.81 -16.56
C ALA A 9 17.96 7.54 -15.69
N TYR A 10 17.86 7.70 -14.37
CA TYR A 10 17.65 6.58 -13.45
C TYR A 10 16.32 5.86 -13.70
N LEU A 11 15.22 6.61 -13.89
CA LEU A 11 13.89 6.06 -14.15
C LEU A 11 13.83 5.36 -15.51
N GLU A 12 14.42 5.97 -16.54
CA GLU A 12 14.56 5.37 -17.87
C GLU A 12 15.32 4.05 -17.80
N ARG A 13 16.47 4.03 -17.12
CA ARG A 13 17.25 2.80 -16.94
C ARG A 13 16.48 1.72 -16.20
N LYS A 14 15.70 2.08 -15.17
CA LYS A 14 14.86 1.12 -14.45
C LYS A 14 13.81 0.50 -15.37
N GLU A 15 13.12 1.32 -16.15
CA GLU A 15 12.11 0.87 -17.11
C GLU A 15 12.71 -0.07 -18.16
N ASP A 16 13.87 0.28 -18.73
CA ASP A 16 14.58 -0.57 -19.69
C ASP A 16 14.92 -1.95 -19.09
N LEU A 17 15.44 -1.98 -17.86
CA LEU A 17 15.76 -3.22 -17.15
C LEU A 17 14.51 -4.06 -16.89
N THR A 18 13.40 -3.43 -16.48
CA THR A 18 12.13 -4.11 -16.26
C THR A 18 11.56 -4.70 -17.55
N GLN A 19 11.69 -3.99 -18.68
CA GLN A 19 11.25 -4.50 -19.98
C GLN A 19 12.11 -5.69 -20.43
N GLN A 20 13.43 -5.59 -20.31
CA GLN A 20 14.35 -6.70 -20.60
C GLN A 20 14.04 -7.91 -19.71
N TYR A 21 13.83 -7.69 -18.41
CA TYR A 21 13.44 -8.75 -17.48
C TYR A 21 12.17 -9.46 -17.96
N ASN A 22 11.09 -8.73 -18.22
CA ASN A 22 9.81 -9.31 -18.63
C ASN A 22 9.89 -10.07 -19.96
N SER A 23 10.84 -9.74 -20.83
CA SER A 23 11.05 -10.45 -22.10
C SER A 23 11.69 -11.83 -21.93
N LEU A 24 12.38 -12.08 -20.80
CA LEU A 24 13.04 -13.36 -20.54
C LEU A 24 12.07 -14.54 -20.43
N LYS A 25 10.79 -14.27 -20.12
CA LYS A 25 9.75 -15.30 -20.07
C LYS A 25 9.56 -16.03 -21.42
N GLU A 26 9.92 -15.37 -22.53
CA GLU A 26 9.82 -15.95 -23.87
C GLU A 26 10.84 -17.07 -24.08
N ALA A 27 11.91 -17.14 -23.27
CA ALA A 27 12.89 -18.21 -23.32
C ALA A 27 12.28 -19.59 -22.99
N PHE A 28 11.15 -19.62 -22.29
CA PHE A 28 10.48 -20.85 -21.86
C PHE A 28 9.34 -21.27 -22.79
N LYS A 29 9.06 -20.52 -23.87
CA LYS A 29 7.83 -20.69 -24.68
C LYS A 29 7.65 -22.08 -25.29
N ASP A 30 8.76 -22.76 -25.58
CA ASP A 30 8.76 -24.10 -26.19
C ASP A 30 8.90 -25.23 -25.14
N GLU A 31 8.93 -24.90 -23.84
CA GLU A 31 9.04 -25.89 -22.77
C GLU A 31 7.70 -26.64 -22.56
N PRO A 32 7.74 -27.97 -22.29
CA PRO A 32 6.54 -28.77 -22.08
C PRO A 32 5.65 -28.30 -20.91
N ASP A 33 6.25 -27.70 -19.88
CA ASP A 33 5.56 -27.12 -18.71
C ASP A 33 5.67 -25.58 -18.70
N TYR A 34 5.34 -24.96 -19.83
CA TYR A 34 5.38 -23.49 -19.96
C TYR A 34 4.54 -22.79 -18.88
N GLU A 35 3.32 -23.26 -18.59
CA GLU A 35 2.45 -22.63 -17.59
C GLU A 35 3.02 -22.69 -16.18
N GLY A 36 3.59 -23.84 -15.77
CA GLY A 36 4.29 -23.98 -14.50
C GLY A 36 5.48 -23.05 -14.40
N LEU A 37 6.31 -22.98 -15.45
CA LEU A 37 7.49 -22.12 -15.49
C LEU A 37 7.17 -20.63 -15.48
N ILE A 38 6.10 -20.22 -16.15
CA ILE A 38 5.63 -18.83 -16.10
C ILE A 38 5.16 -18.46 -14.69
N ASN A 39 4.47 -19.36 -13.98
CA ASN A 39 4.10 -19.10 -12.59
C ASN A 39 5.33 -18.92 -11.69
N VAL A 40 6.34 -19.78 -11.83
CA VAL A 40 7.59 -19.65 -11.08
C VAL A 40 8.34 -18.36 -11.46
N PHE A 41 8.33 -17.98 -12.74
CA PHE A 41 8.93 -16.73 -13.22
C PHE A 41 8.24 -15.49 -12.64
N GLU A 42 6.91 -15.47 -12.54
CA GLU A 42 6.18 -14.36 -11.91
C GLU A 42 6.42 -14.29 -10.39
N ILE A 43 6.56 -15.43 -9.70
CA ILE A 43 6.97 -15.46 -8.29
C ILE A 43 8.39 -14.90 -8.14
N LEU A 44 9.33 -15.31 -9.00
CA LEU A 44 10.69 -14.77 -9.00
C LEU A 44 10.70 -13.25 -9.24
N LYS A 45 9.90 -12.78 -10.20
CA LYS A 45 9.77 -11.35 -10.46
C LYS A 45 9.26 -10.59 -9.24
N PHE A 46 8.24 -11.11 -8.58
CA PHE A 46 7.72 -10.52 -7.34
C PHE A 46 8.78 -10.46 -6.24
N LEU A 47 9.56 -11.54 -6.08
CA LEU A 47 10.71 -11.57 -5.18
C LEU A 47 11.75 -10.49 -5.55
N ASP A 48 12.12 -10.37 -6.82
CA ASP A 48 13.10 -9.38 -7.29
C ASP A 48 12.62 -7.93 -7.13
N GLU A 49 11.33 -7.67 -7.31
CA GLU A 49 10.72 -6.37 -7.02
C GLU A 49 10.81 -6.02 -5.52
N LEU A 50 10.56 -6.99 -4.65
CA LEU A 50 10.68 -6.82 -3.20
C LEU A 50 12.14 -6.59 -2.77
N ILE A 51 13.08 -7.35 -3.35
CA ILE A 51 14.52 -7.16 -3.16
C ILE A 51 14.93 -5.75 -3.63
N TYR A 52 14.46 -5.31 -4.79
CA TYR A 52 14.74 -3.98 -5.33
C TYR A 52 14.30 -2.90 -4.33
N GLU A 53 13.07 -2.96 -3.84
CA GLU A 53 12.53 -1.99 -2.88
C GLU A 53 13.34 -1.98 -1.57
N TYR A 54 13.65 -3.17 -1.04
CA TYR A 54 14.48 -3.31 0.15
C TYR A 54 15.85 -2.61 -0.03
N HIS A 55 16.49 -2.80 -1.18
CA HIS A 55 17.78 -2.18 -1.47
C HIS A 55 17.71 -0.67 -1.69
N VAL A 56 16.62 -0.15 -2.26
CA VAL A 56 16.36 1.30 -2.32
C VAL A 56 16.28 1.88 -0.91
N HIS A 57 15.48 1.29 -0.02
CA HIS A 57 15.33 1.75 1.36
C HIS A 57 16.65 1.68 2.13
N LYS A 58 17.34 0.55 2.05
CA LYS A 58 18.64 0.34 2.70
C LYS A 58 19.67 1.37 2.23
N SER A 59 19.76 1.60 0.91
CA SER A 59 20.69 2.58 0.33
C SER A 59 20.35 4.02 0.73
N TYR A 60 19.06 4.37 0.77
CA TYR A 60 18.60 5.67 1.28
C TYR A 60 19.02 5.88 2.73
N LEU A 61 18.73 4.92 3.62
CA LEU A 61 19.08 5.02 5.03
C LEU A 61 20.60 5.12 5.24
N GLN A 62 21.39 4.34 4.51
CA GLN A 62 22.86 4.46 4.51
C GLN A 62 23.33 5.85 4.05
N SER A 63 22.68 6.42 3.03
CA SER A 63 23.03 7.73 2.47
C SER A 63 22.74 8.88 3.44
N THR A 64 21.68 8.75 4.26
CA THR A 64 21.31 9.75 5.26
C THR A 64 22.25 9.82 6.46
N LYS A 65 23.06 8.77 6.71
CA LYS A 65 24.01 8.64 7.83
C LYS A 65 23.41 8.87 9.24
N GLY A 66 22.08 8.90 9.36
CA GLY A 66 21.39 9.07 10.64
C GLY A 66 21.18 7.73 11.37
N PRO A 67 20.89 7.75 12.68
CA PRO A 67 20.51 6.54 13.41
C PRO A 67 19.23 5.94 12.82
N ILE A 68 19.21 4.62 12.67
CA ILE A 68 18.04 3.87 12.21
C ILE A 68 17.04 3.77 13.38
N ASN A 69 15.82 4.27 13.18
CA ASN A 69 14.75 4.21 14.18
C ASN A 69 14.05 2.83 14.20
N ASP A 70 13.21 2.59 15.22
CA ASP A 70 12.56 1.29 15.39
C ASP A 70 11.60 0.93 14.27
N PHE A 71 10.95 1.92 13.66
CA PHE A 71 10.08 1.71 12.50
C PHE A 71 10.89 1.26 11.27
N GLU A 72 11.97 1.98 10.95
CA GLU A 72 12.87 1.65 9.84
C GLU A 72 13.47 0.24 10.03
N ARG A 73 13.86 -0.10 11.27
CA ARG A 73 14.37 -1.43 11.61
C ARG A 73 13.32 -2.51 11.44
N LYS A 74 12.09 -2.26 11.90
CA LYS A 74 10.97 -3.21 11.77
C LYS A 74 10.61 -3.43 10.31
N LEU A 75 10.49 -2.35 9.52
CA LEU A 75 10.21 -2.41 8.09
C LEU A 75 11.24 -3.25 7.34
N LEU A 76 12.54 -2.94 7.51
CA LEU A 76 13.60 -3.72 6.86
C LEU A 76 13.61 -5.18 7.33
N GLY A 77 13.34 -5.45 8.61
CA GLY A 77 13.27 -6.80 9.15
C GLY A 77 12.09 -7.62 8.61
N GLU A 78 10.93 -7.00 8.41
CA GLU A 78 9.77 -7.64 7.78
C GLU A 78 10.04 -7.94 6.31
N MET A 79 10.62 -7.00 5.56
CA MET A 79 11.03 -7.22 4.18
C MET A 79 12.05 -8.36 4.06
N GLU A 80 13.09 -8.39 4.89
CA GLU A 80 14.08 -9.49 4.91
C GLU A 80 13.44 -10.85 5.19
N LYS A 81 12.46 -10.90 6.10
CA LYS A 81 11.74 -12.13 6.41
C LYS A 81 10.94 -12.64 5.21
N THR A 82 10.20 -11.75 4.55
CA THR A 82 9.40 -12.10 3.37
C THR A 82 10.28 -12.48 2.19
N ILE A 83 11.39 -11.76 1.96
CA ILE A 83 12.39 -12.11 0.92
C ILE A 83 12.88 -13.54 1.15
N LYS A 84 13.32 -13.89 2.37
CA LYS A 84 13.80 -15.24 2.67
C LYS A 84 12.76 -16.33 2.42
N GLN A 85 11.51 -16.10 2.83
CA GLN A 85 10.42 -17.06 2.60
C GLN A 85 10.21 -17.32 1.11
N LEU A 86 10.22 -16.26 0.30
CA LEU A 86 10.06 -16.36 -1.16
C LEU A 86 11.32 -16.95 -1.83
N GLU A 87 12.52 -16.67 -1.32
CA GLU A 87 13.76 -17.30 -1.80
C GLU A 87 13.75 -18.82 -1.58
N ASP A 88 13.22 -19.29 -0.45
CA ASP A 88 13.06 -20.71 -0.15
C ASP A 88 12.02 -21.39 -1.08
N ASP A 89 10.99 -20.65 -1.50
CA ASP A 89 9.89 -21.15 -2.34
C ASP A 89 10.23 -21.15 -3.86
N VAL A 90 11.24 -20.39 -4.30
CA VAL A 90 11.60 -20.26 -5.72
C VAL A 90 12.79 -21.16 -6.09
N SER A 91 12.57 -22.12 -7.00
CA SER A 91 13.64 -22.91 -7.60
C SER A 91 14.43 -22.09 -8.63
N LEU A 92 15.38 -21.29 -8.14
CA LEU A 92 16.24 -20.40 -8.93
C LEU A 92 17.17 -21.07 -9.95
N PRO A 93 17.77 -22.25 -9.70
CA PRO A 93 18.80 -22.80 -10.59
C PRO A 93 18.30 -23.01 -12.02
N TYR A 94 17.11 -23.59 -12.18
CA TYR A 94 16.55 -23.89 -13.49
C TYR A 94 16.21 -22.62 -14.30
N LEU A 95 15.69 -21.58 -13.65
CA LEU A 95 15.39 -20.32 -14.32
C LEU A 95 16.66 -19.60 -14.81
N ILE A 96 17.73 -19.63 -14.02
CA ILE A 96 19.00 -18.98 -14.36
C ILE A 96 19.71 -19.71 -15.50
N GLU A 97 19.65 -21.04 -15.55
CA GLU A 97 20.26 -21.85 -16.61
C GLU A 97 19.62 -21.61 -17.98
N ASN A 98 18.31 -21.38 -18.02
CA ASN A 98 17.54 -21.30 -19.27
C ASN A 98 17.27 -19.85 -19.73
N ALA A 99 17.21 -18.88 -18.82
CA ALA A 99 17.07 -17.46 -19.16
C ALA A 99 18.45 -16.78 -19.22
N GLN A 100 19.12 -16.89 -20.37
CA GLN A 100 20.37 -16.19 -20.63
C GLN A 100 20.15 -14.67 -20.42
N ASN A 101 20.93 -14.08 -19.50
CA ASN A 101 20.86 -12.69 -19.00
C ASN A 101 20.02 -12.44 -17.74
N LEU A 102 19.29 -13.41 -17.19
CA LEU A 102 18.54 -13.22 -15.94
C LEU A 102 19.46 -12.77 -14.80
N ALA A 103 20.59 -13.45 -14.60
CA ALA A 103 21.56 -13.09 -13.58
C ALA A 103 22.17 -11.69 -13.79
N LEU A 104 22.41 -11.30 -15.05
CA LEU A 104 22.94 -9.98 -15.40
C LEU A 104 21.91 -8.89 -15.09
N ILE A 105 20.66 -9.05 -15.54
CA ILE A 105 19.59 -8.07 -15.33
C ILE A 105 19.29 -7.92 -13.83
N ARG A 106 19.25 -9.02 -13.06
CA ARG A 106 19.08 -8.96 -11.60
C ARG A 106 20.19 -8.17 -10.91
N ARG A 107 21.43 -8.32 -11.35
CA ARG A 107 22.56 -7.52 -10.87
C ARG A 107 22.41 -6.04 -11.24
N GLU A 108 22.04 -5.73 -12.47
CA GLU A 108 21.85 -4.34 -12.90
C GLU A 108 20.67 -3.66 -12.18
N LEU A 109 19.59 -4.40 -11.89
CA LEU A 109 18.49 -3.95 -11.05
C LEU A 109 18.94 -3.66 -9.63
N PHE A 110 19.78 -4.51 -9.04
CA PHE A 110 20.38 -4.27 -7.73
C PHE A 110 21.25 -2.99 -7.69
N GLU A 111 22.11 -2.81 -8.69
CA GLU A 111 22.95 -1.60 -8.80
C GLU A 111 22.08 -0.34 -9.00
N ASN A 112 21.01 -0.44 -9.80
CA ASN A 112 20.04 0.62 -10.00
C ASN A 112 19.27 0.95 -8.70
N ALA A 113 18.85 -0.05 -7.91
CA ALA A 113 18.20 0.14 -6.61
C ALA A 113 19.07 0.94 -5.64
N HIS A 114 20.37 0.60 -5.58
CA HIS A 114 21.33 1.33 -4.77
C HIS A 114 21.45 2.80 -5.17
N GLU A 115 21.52 3.10 -6.47
CA GLU A 115 21.55 4.49 -6.95
C GLU A 115 20.22 5.22 -6.65
N GLY A 116 19.08 4.52 -6.76
CA GLY A 116 17.76 5.06 -6.44
C GLY A 116 17.68 5.62 -5.02
N GLY A 117 18.14 4.86 -4.02
CA GLY A 117 18.18 5.32 -2.63
C GLY A 117 19.05 6.57 -2.41
N ARG A 118 20.19 6.66 -3.11
CA ARG A 118 21.07 7.84 -3.07
C ARG A 118 20.42 9.07 -3.70
N LEU A 119 19.75 8.88 -4.83
CA LEU A 119 19.05 9.95 -5.56
C LEU A 119 17.88 10.51 -4.76
N ILE A 120 17.11 9.65 -4.08
CA ILE A 120 16.04 10.08 -3.16
C ILE A 120 16.61 10.99 -2.08
N HIS A 121 17.66 10.56 -1.39
CA HIS A 121 18.31 11.38 -0.35
C HIS A 121 18.85 12.70 -0.90
N ALA A 122 19.53 12.67 -2.05
CA ALA A 122 20.06 13.87 -2.69
C ALA A 122 18.95 14.85 -3.13
N TYR A 123 17.79 14.32 -3.55
CA TYR A 123 16.62 15.11 -3.89
C TYR A 123 15.99 15.77 -2.66
N GLU A 124 15.86 15.05 -1.54
CA GLU A 124 15.34 15.60 -0.28
C GLU A 124 16.24 16.71 0.29
N LEU A 125 17.57 16.58 0.16
CA LEU A 125 18.49 17.65 0.56
C LEU A 125 18.28 18.94 -0.24
N GLN A 126 17.91 18.81 -1.52
CA GLN A 126 17.62 19.96 -2.40
C GLN A 126 16.19 20.47 -2.23
N ASN A 127 15.27 19.64 -1.72
CA ASN A 127 13.85 19.94 -1.56
C ASN A 127 13.37 19.49 -0.17
N PRO A 128 13.69 20.22 0.91
CA PRO A 128 13.40 19.79 2.30
C PRO A 128 11.91 19.63 2.61
N SER A 129 11.03 20.26 1.83
CA SER A 129 9.57 20.11 1.92
C SER A 129 9.05 18.77 1.35
N SER A 130 9.91 18.03 0.62
CA SER A 130 9.58 16.77 -0.07
C SER A 130 10.13 15.54 0.66
N LYS A 131 10.30 15.59 2.00
CA LYS A 131 10.70 14.41 2.78
C LYS A 131 9.75 13.26 2.46
N MET A 132 10.29 12.18 1.89
CA MET A 132 9.54 10.96 1.64
C MET A 132 9.23 10.27 2.96
N MET A 133 8.14 9.47 2.96
CA MET A 133 7.61 8.82 4.17
C MET A 133 8.57 7.86 4.88
N ILE A 134 9.70 7.50 4.25
CA ILE A 134 10.70 6.59 4.82
C ILE A 134 11.20 7.08 6.19
N ARG A 135 11.21 8.41 6.41
CA ARG A 135 11.57 9.04 7.70
C ARG A 135 10.45 9.83 8.38
N SER A 136 9.23 9.82 7.86
CA SER A 136 8.15 10.64 8.42
C SER A 136 7.50 9.98 9.64
N SER A 137 8.24 9.97 10.74
CA SER A 137 7.72 9.80 12.10
C SER A 137 8.62 10.55 13.07
N GLN A 138 8.74 11.88 12.88
CA GLN A 138 9.14 12.75 13.98
C GLN A 138 7.89 13.21 14.73
N PRO A 139 7.86 13.11 16.07
CA PRO A 139 6.80 13.68 16.89
C PRO A 139 6.83 15.20 16.74
N LEU A 140 5.65 15.80 16.53
CA LEU A 140 5.44 17.23 16.59
C LEU A 140 6.02 17.76 17.91
N SER A 141 7.11 18.53 17.83
CA SER A 141 7.61 19.27 18.99
C SER A 141 6.59 20.37 19.34
N PRO A 142 6.30 20.60 20.62
CA PRO A 142 5.27 21.53 21.04
C PRO A 142 5.64 22.95 20.66
N SER A 143 4.71 23.61 20.00
CA SER A 143 4.75 25.01 19.60
C SER A 143 5.12 25.91 20.78
N SER A 144 6.27 26.59 20.71
CA SER A 144 6.46 27.80 21.49
C SER A 144 5.56 28.89 20.90
N VAL A 145 4.56 29.26 21.70
CA VAL A 145 3.73 30.43 21.51
C VAL A 145 4.63 31.66 21.35
N SER A 146 4.43 32.41 20.28
CA SER A 146 4.72 33.84 20.26
C SER A 146 3.67 34.54 19.41
N LEU A 147 2.77 35.21 20.12
CA LEU A 147 1.88 36.24 19.63
C LEU A 147 2.71 37.30 18.90
N ASN A 148 2.26 37.73 17.71
CA ASN A 148 2.16 39.16 17.42
C ASN A 148 1.21 39.46 16.26
N SER A 149 0.42 40.49 16.53
CA SER A 149 -0.54 41.26 15.75
C SER A 149 -0.17 41.61 14.30
N SER A 150 -1.18 41.52 13.41
CA SER A 150 -1.32 42.25 12.13
C SER A 150 -1.56 43.78 12.36
N PRO A 151 -1.72 44.69 11.36
CA PRO A 151 -1.71 44.54 9.88
C PRO A 151 -1.05 45.70 9.05
N SER A 152 -1.12 45.57 7.69
CA SER A 152 -1.05 46.61 6.62
C SER A 152 0.37 47.04 6.13
N SER A 153 0.70 47.33 4.86
CA SER A 153 -0.05 47.76 3.65
C SER A 153 0.78 47.68 2.33
N LYS A 154 0.07 47.45 1.21
CA LYS A 154 0.16 47.94 -0.21
C LYS A 154 1.47 48.00 -1.07
N SER A 155 1.28 47.50 -2.32
CA SER A 155 1.84 47.85 -3.66
C SER A 155 3.35 47.63 -3.91
N SER A 156 3.81 47.08 -5.05
CA SER A 156 3.53 47.49 -6.44
C SER A 156 3.85 46.40 -7.48
N GLN A 157 3.11 46.41 -8.59
CA GLN A 157 3.37 45.63 -9.82
C GLN A 157 4.54 46.23 -10.62
N SER A 158 5.39 45.37 -11.19
CA SER A 158 6.03 45.64 -12.48
C SER A 158 6.27 44.32 -13.23
N GLN A 159 5.89 44.32 -14.50
CA GLN A 159 5.89 43.18 -15.42
C GLN A 159 7.26 43.03 -16.09
N SER A 160 7.81 41.82 -16.12
CA SER A 160 8.71 41.40 -17.20
C SER A 160 8.90 39.88 -17.25
N LYS A 161 8.48 39.29 -18.37
CA LYS A 161 8.90 38.03 -19.00
C LYS A 161 8.68 36.72 -18.21
N SER A 162 7.60 36.05 -18.59
CA SER A 162 7.16 34.73 -18.14
C SER A 162 8.23 33.64 -18.23
N PRO A 163 8.55 32.92 -17.13
CA PRO A 163 8.99 31.53 -17.20
C PRO A 163 7.75 30.64 -17.39
N LEU A 164 7.91 29.57 -18.16
CA LEU A 164 6.89 28.56 -18.48
C LEU A 164 5.98 28.23 -17.28
N ARG A 165 4.67 28.47 -17.44
CA ARG A 165 3.63 27.91 -16.57
C ARG A 165 3.66 26.38 -16.71
N LEU A 166 4.33 25.70 -15.79
CA LEU A 166 3.98 24.33 -15.46
C LEU A 166 2.60 24.35 -14.78
N SER A 167 1.68 23.60 -15.38
CA SER A 167 0.33 23.37 -14.91
C SER A 167 0.33 22.96 -13.43
N ASN A 168 -0.40 23.68 -12.58
CA ASN A 168 -0.72 23.28 -11.22
C ASN A 168 -1.87 22.25 -11.22
N ASN A 169 -1.67 21.12 -11.91
CA ASN A 169 -2.52 19.94 -11.76
C ASN A 169 -1.79 18.94 -10.84
N PRO A 170 -2.34 18.58 -9.67
CA PRO A 170 -1.77 17.56 -8.79
C PRO A 170 -1.90 16.13 -9.35
N SER A 171 -2.12 15.96 -10.66
CA SER A 171 -2.62 14.73 -11.26
C SER A 171 -1.67 14.07 -12.27
N GLU A 172 -0.44 14.57 -12.41
CA GLU A 172 0.54 13.95 -13.29
C GLU A 172 1.90 13.84 -12.59
N GLN A 173 2.10 12.77 -11.81
CA GLN A 173 3.39 12.08 -11.67
C GLN A 173 3.26 10.78 -10.87
N TYR A 174 3.94 9.75 -11.38
CA TYR A 174 3.93 8.32 -11.02
C TYR A 174 2.91 7.45 -11.74
N SER A 175 3.21 7.14 -13.01
CA SER A 175 2.72 5.94 -13.67
C SER A 175 3.41 4.70 -13.10
N LEU A 176 2.93 4.23 -11.95
CA LEU A 176 3.00 2.81 -11.57
C LEU A 176 2.19 2.04 -12.62
N ARG A 177 2.84 1.32 -13.54
CA ARG A 177 2.12 0.34 -14.37
C ARG A 177 1.75 -0.87 -13.52
N GLN A 178 0.54 -0.77 -12.98
CA GLN A 178 -0.42 -1.82 -12.67
C GLN A 178 0.15 -3.08 -12.00
N ILE A 179 0.36 -2.92 -10.70
CA ILE A 179 -0.06 -3.93 -9.72
C ILE A 179 -1.43 -4.49 -10.18
N PRO A 180 -1.69 -5.82 -10.15
CA PRO A 180 -2.99 -6.38 -10.49
C PRO A 180 -4.09 -5.50 -9.90
N LYS A 181 -5.13 -5.21 -10.68
CA LYS A 181 -6.16 -4.18 -10.37
C LYS A 181 -6.83 -4.35 -8.99
N ASP A 182 -6.54 -5.45 -8.29
CA ASP A 182 -7.00 -5.80 -6.96
C ASP A 182 -6.13 -5.26 -5.80
N ILE A 183 -4.97 -4.65 -6.05
CA ILE A 183 -4.09 -4.05 -5.02
C ILE A 183 -3.93 -2.52 -5.19
N GLN A 184 -4.91 -1.84 -5.81
CA GLN A 184 -4.94 -0.36 -5.81
C GLN A 184 -5.27 0.25 -4.44
N ASN A 185 -5.47 -0.57 -3.42
CA ASN A 185 -5.73 -0.11 -2.08
C ASN A 185 -4.94 -0.98 -1.09
N PRO A 186 -3.93 -0.43 -0.40
CA PRO A 186 -3.17 -1.17 0.62
C PRO A 186 -4.07 -1.83 1.66
N ALA A 187 -5.21 -1.19 1.97
CA ALA A 187 -6.22 -1.78 2.86
C ALA A 187 -6.78 -3.11 2.32
N ARG A 188 -6.93 -3.24 1.00
CA ARG A 188 -7.41 -4.46 0.37
C ARG A 188 -6.39 -5.58 0.38
N ALA A 189 -5.11 -5.32 0.63
CA ALA A 189 -4.04 -6.32 0.73
C ALA A 189 -3.81 -6.82 2.16
N MET A 190 -4.57 -6.32 3.13
CA MET A 190 -4.43 -6.67 4.54
C MET A 190 -4.77 -8.14 4.81
N THR A 191 -4.15 -8.66 5.86
CA THR A 191 -4.53 -9.92 6.52
C THR A 191 -5.42 -9.59 7.70
N TRP A 192 -6.69 -10.01 7.67
CA TRP A 192 -7.59 -9.83 8.82
C TRP A 192 -7.19 -10.82 9.92
N SER A 193 -6.80 -10.32 11.08
CA SER A 193 -6.45 -11.15 12.22
C SER A 193 -7.53 -11.09 13.28
N LYS A 194 -7.51 -12.03 14.23
CA LYS A 194 -8.35 -11.99 15.43
C LYS A 194 -8.27 -10.64 16.16
N ARG A 195 -7.10 -10.02 16.19
CA ARG A 195 -6.89 -8.69 16.80
C ARG A 195 -7.76 -7.60 16.18
N CYS A 196 -8.01 -7.67 14.88
CA CYS A 196 -8.87 -6.70 14.17
C CYS A 196 -10.30 -6.74 14.69
N THR A 197 -10.78 -7.96 14.92
CA THR A 197 -12.13 -8.22 15.44
C THR A 197 -12.23 -7.79 16.91
N GLU A 198 -11.20 -8.04 17.71
CA GLU A 198 -11.10 -7.56 19.10
C GLU A 198 -11.19 -6.03 19.18
N ILE A 199 -10.49 -5.29 18.30
CA ILE A 199 -10.54 -3.82 18.25
C ILE A 199 -11.97 -3.30 18.07
N VAL A 200 -12.76 -3.95 17.21
CA VAL A 200 -14.15 -3.53 16.97
C VAL A 200 -15.03 -3.82 18.19
N PHE A 201 -14.81 -4.96 18.86
CA PHE A 201 -15.51 -5.27 20.11
C PHE A 201 -15.11 -4.36 21.27
N GLU A 202 -13.84 -3.99 21.39
CA GLU A 202 -13.35 -2.97 22.34
C GLU A 202 -14.08 -1.64 22.13
N ALA A 203 -14.22 -1.19 20.88
CA ALA A 203 -14.97 0.01 20.55
C ALA A 203 -16.45 -0.09 20.97
N GLY A 204 -17.04 -1.28 20.83
CA GLY A 204 -18.40 -1.58 21.31
C GLY A 204 -18.58 -1.28 22.80
N LYS A 205 -17.57 -1.64 23.61
CA LYS A 205 -17.54 -1.50 25.08
C LYS A 205 -17.25 -0.08 25.59
N LEU A 206 -16.77 0.82 24.72
CA LEU A 206 -16.50 2.21 25.13
C LEU A 206 -17.80 2.94 25.51
N ASN A 207 -17.77 3.64 26.64
CA ASN A 207 -18.80 4.60 27.03
C ASN A 207 -18.54 5.93 26.30
N GLY A 208 -19.00 6.02 25.05
CA GLY A 208 -18.80 7.18 24.19
C GLY A 208 -19.81 7.25 23.05
N THR A 209 -19.84 8.39 22.37
CA THR A 209 -20.66 8.62 21.17
C THR A 209 -20.24 7.70 20.02
N ARG A 210 -21.13 7.48 19.05
CA ARG A 210 -20.81 6.67 17.85
C ARG A 210 -19.56 7.18 17.12
N THR A 211 -19.42 8.50 17.00
CA THR A 211 -18.24 9.12 16.37
C THR A 211 -16.95 8.74 17.11
N GLN A 212 -16.93 8.82 18.44
CA GLN A 212 -15.77 8.42 19.24
C GLN A 212 -15.43 6.93 19.09
N LYS A 213 -16.45 6.07 18.94
CA LYS A 213 -16.24 4.64 18.67
C LYS A 213 -15.65 4.41 17.28
N TYR A 214 -16.11 5.15 16.26
CA TYR A 214 -15.55 5.08 14.91
C TYR A 214 -14.11 5.57 14.86
N ASP A 215 -13.81 6.67 15.56
CA ASP A 215 -12.47 7.23 15.66
C ASP A 215 -11.52 6.27 16.38
N TYR A 216 -12.01 5.58 17.43
CA TYR A 216 -11.26 4.52 18.09
C TYR A 216 -10.90 3.37 17.13
N ILE A 217 -11.90 2.84 16.39
CA ILE A 217 -11.68 1.77 15.42
C ILE A 217 -10.67 2.22 14.35
N SER A 218 -10.88 3.40 13.77
CA SER A 218 -9.97 3.97 12.77
C SER A 218 -8.54 4.05 13.30
N SER A 219 -8.34 4.61 14.49
CA SER A 219 -7.02 4.80 15.08
C SER A 219 -6.33 3.48 15.43
N GLN A 220 -7.05 2.51 15.97
CA GLN A 220 -6.46 1.23 16.37
C GLN A 220 -6.16 0.35 15.15
N ILE A 221 -7.05 0.27 14.17
CA ILE A 221 -6.77 -0.45 12.92
C ILE A 221 -5.62 0.24 12.16
N GLU A 222 -5.54 1.57 12.17
CA GLU A 222 -4.38 2.28 11.59
C GLU A 222 -3.06 1.93 12.30
N LYS A 223 -3.06 1.72 13.62
CA LYS A 223 -1.85 1.27 14.35
C LYS A 223 -1.44 -0.15 13.97
N GLU A 224 -2.40 -1.06 13.76
CA GLU A 224 -2.12 -2.45 13.38
C GLU A 224 -1.56 -2.55 11.95
N PHE A 225 -2.02 -1.68 11.04
CA PHE A 225 -1.74 -1.81 9.60
C PHE A 225 -0.93 -0.67 8.98
N GLY A 226 -0.61 0.37 9.75
CA GLY A 226 0.14 1.54 9.28
C GLY A 226 -0.57 2.36 8.20
N TYR A 227 -1.89 2.21 8.06
CA TYR A 227 -2.68 2.86 7.01
C TYR A 227 -3.89 3.61 7.58
N GLN A 228 -4.09 4.85 7.14
CA GLN A 228 -5.20 5.67 7.60
C GLN A 228 -6.50 5.29 6.87
N PHE A 229 -7.48 4.77 7.61
CA PHE A 229 -8.78 4.41 7.05
C PHE A 229 -9.75 5.58 7.07
N ARG A 230 -10.57 5.70 6.02
CA ARG A 230 -11.67 6.67 5.99
C ARG A 230 -12.74 6.26 7.01
N ALA A 231 -13.41 7.25 7.60
CA ALA A 231 -14.47 7.07 8.61
C ALA A 231 -15.59 6.07 8.20
N HIS A 232 -15.84 5.94 6.90
CA HIS A 232 -16.83 4.99 6.37
C HIS A 232 -16.45 3.52 6.59
N PHE A 233 -15.16 3.18 6.68
CA PHE A 233 -14.72 1.82 6.99
C PHE A 233 -15.06 1.46 8.43
N SER A 234 -14.72 2.32 9.39
CA SER A 234 -15.03 2.15 10.80
C SER A 234 -16.54 2.09 11.05
N ARG A 235 -17.31 2.88 10.30
CA ARG A 235 -18.78 2.80 10.31
C ARG A 235 -19.28 1.44 9.80
N TYR A 236 -18.68 0.90 8.73
CA TYR A 236 -19.01 -0.43 8.24
C TYR A 236 -18.69 -1.51 9.28
N LEU A 237 -17.48 -1.49 9.85
CA LEU A 237 -17.06 -2.45 10.86
C LEU A 237 -17.99 -2.42 12.07
N TYR A 238 -18.35 -1.23 12.56
CA TYR A 238 -19.27 -1.12 13.68
C TYR A 238 -20.66 -1.70 13.36
N LEU A 239 -21.19 -1.44 12.17
CA LEU A 239 -22.44 -2.05 11.69
C LEU A 239 -22.32 -3.57 11.55
N HIS A 240 -21.19 -4.07 11.03
CA HIS A 240 -20.92 -5.47 10.77
C HIS A 240 -20.76 -6.32 12.05
N TYR A 241 -20.24 -5.73 13.13
CA TYR A 241 -19.88 -6.45 14.36
C TYR A 241 -20.75 -6.11 15.57
N ILE A 242 -21.26 -4.89 15.71
CA ILE A 242 -21.80 -4.37 16.98
C ILE A 242 -23.28 -4.01 16.94
N GLU A 243 -23.79 -3.43 15.84
CA GLU A 243 -25.19 -2.99 15.79
C GLU A 243 -26.20 -4.15 15.86
N GLY A 244 -27.39 -3.88 16.42
CA GLY A 244 -28.30 -4.85 17.04
C GLY A 244 -28.88 -5.98 16.17
N ASP A 245 -28.52 -6.07 14.89
CA ASP A 245 -28.81 -7.22 14.05
C ASP A 245 -27.62 -7.58 13.16
N ALA A 246 -26.41 -7.47 13.72
CA ALA A 246 -25.16 -7.70 13.00
C ALA A 246 -25.12 -9.09 12.32
N ALA A 247 -25.64 -10.13 12.97
CA ALA A 247 -25.67 -11.47 12.39
C ALA A 247 -26.52 -11.55 11.11
N LYS A 248 -27.73 -10.98 11.12
CA LYS A 248 -28.59 -10.93 9.94
C LYS A 248 -28.02 -9.99 8.89
N PHE A 249 -27.51 -8.82 9.29
CA PHE A 249 -26.84 -7.90 8.37
C PHE A 249 -25.66 -8.57 7.65
N ARG A 250 -24.85 -9.35 8.37
CA ARG A 250 -23.75 -10.13 7.77
C ARG A 250 -24.28 -11.11 6.73
N ALA A 251 -25.29 -11.89 7.08
CA ALA A 251 -25.90 -12.87 6.17
C ALA A 251 -26.52 -12.21 4.92
N ASP A 252 -27.27 -11.13 5.10
CA ASP A 252 -27.89 -10.37 4.01
C ASP A 252 -26.82 -9.72 3.11
N PHE A 253 -25.74 -9.19 3.71
CA PHE A 253 -24.61 -8.65 2.96
C PHE A 253 -23.86 -9.73 2.18
N ASP A 254 -23.61 -10.89 2.76
CA ASP A 254 -22.91 -11.99 2.08
C ASP A 254 -23.73 -12.53 0.90
N LYS A 255 -25.05 -12.61 1.06
CA LYS A 255 -25.98 -12.95 -0.01
C LYS A 255 -25.93 -11.92 -1.15
N ALA A 256 -25.99 -10.63 -0.82
CA ALA A 256 -25.91 -9.56 -1.81
C ALA A 256 -24.53 -9.51 -2.50
N TYR A 257 -23.45 -9.70 -1.74
CA TYR A 257 -22.08 -9.77 -2.26
C TYR A 257 -21.93 -10.90 -3.29
N THR A 258 -22.35 -12.11 -2.94
CA THR A 258 -22.26 -13.28 -3.83
C THR A 258 -23.03 -13.09 -5.14
N LYS A 259 -24.19 -12.42 -5.07
CA LYS A 259 -25.02 -12.10 -6.23
C LYS A 259 -24.33 -11.15 -7.22
N TYR A 260 -23.46 -10.25 -6.74
CA TYR A 260 -22.85 -9.19 -7.54
C TYR A 260 -21.31 -9.25 -7.60
N MET A 261 -20.68 -10.33 -7.12
CA MET A 261 -19.22 -10.43 -6.97
C MET A 261 -18.44 -10.33 -8.29
N ASN A 262 -19.08 -10.67 -9.42
CA ASN A 262 -18.48 -10.60 -10.76
C ASN A 262 -18.58 -9.19 -11.38
N LEU A 263 -19.20 -8.22 -10.70
CA LEU A 263 -19.34 -6.85 -11.19
C LEU A 263 -18.24 -5.95 -10.62
N PRO A 264 -17.89 -4.86 -11.33
CA PRO A 264 -16.98 -3.85 -10.78
C PRO A 264 -17.49 -3.31 -9.43
N THR A 265 -16.59 -3.09 -8.48
CA THR A 265 -16.90 -2.67 -7.10
C THR A 265 -17.87 -1.50 -7.03
N ASP A 266 -17.71 -0.49 -7.89
CA ASP A 266 -18.60 0.68 -7.90
C ASP A 266 -20.03 0.31 -8.28
N LYS A 267 -20.23 -0.58 -9.26
CA LYS A 267 -21.56 -1.06 -9.69
C LYS A 267 -22.16 -2.04 -8.68
N ALA A 268 -21.35 -2.93 -8.12
CA ALA A 268 -21.77 -3.82 -7.05
C ALA A 268 -22.25 -3.02 -5.82
N SER A 269 -21.51 -1.97 -5.43
CA SER A 269 -21.87 -1.12 -4.28
C SER A 269 -23.22 -0.41 -4.44
N GLU A 270 -23.56 0.05 -5.65
CA GLU A 270 -24.87 0.66 -5.94
C GLU A 270 -26.02 -0.34 -5.83
N LEU A 271 -25.80 -1.57 -6.31
CA LEU A 271 -26.83 -2.62 -6.27
C LEU A 271 -27.05 -3.12 -4.84
N ILE A 272 -25.97 -3.28 -4.06
CA ILE A 272 -26.04 -3.64 -2.64
C ILE A 272 -26.70 -2.53 -1.83
N GLU A 273 -26.39 -1.26 -2.09
CA GLU A 273 -27.05 -0.12 -1.45
C GLU A 273 -28.57 -0.15 -1.65
N LYS A 274 -29.05 -0.43 -2.87
CA LYS A 274 -30.48 -0.54 -3.16
C LYS A 274 -31.15 -1.69 -2.43
N GLU A 275 -30.45 -2.81 -2.26
CA GLU A 275 -30.98 -4.02 -1.63
C GLU A 275 -31.01 -3.93 -0.10
N LEU A 276 -29.96 -3.35 0.50
CA LEU A 276 -29.79 -3.29 1.96
C LEU A 276 -30.12 -1.93 2.57
N GLN A 277 -30.39 -0.91 1.76
CA GLN A 277 -30.64 0.47 2.18
C GLN A 277 -29.50 1.06 3.03
N VAL A 278 -28.26 0.65 2.74
CA VAL A 278 -27.04 1.13 3.38
C VAL A 278 -26.27 2.03 2.43
N HIS A 279 -25.77 3.15 2.94
CA HIS A 279 -25.05 4.16 2.14
C HIS A 279 -23.94 3.53 1.28
N ARG A 280 -23.90 3.84 -0.02
CA ARG A 280 -22.96 3.28 -1.01
C ARG A 280 -21.52 3.12 -0.54
N ASN A 281 -20.95 4.17 0.05
CA ASN A 281 -19.57 4.14 0.55
C ASN A 281 -19.38 3.01 1.59
N VAL A 282 -20.34 2.80 2.48
CA VAL A 282 -20.33 1.73 3.49
C VAL A 282 -20.39 0.36 2.82
N CYS A 283 -21.20 0.19 1.77
CA CYS A 283 -21.24 -1.04 0.97
C CYS A 283 -19.91 -1.33 0.26
N ARG A 284 -19.24 -0.31 -0.29
CA ARG A 284 -17.91 -0.44 -0.90
C ARG A 284 -16.89 -1.01 0.08
N TYR A 285 -16.90 -0.54 1.33
CA TYR A 285 -16.06 -1.08 2.39
C TYR A 285 -16.42 -2.50 2.80
N GLY A 286 -17.70 -2.87 2.74
CA GLY A 286 -18.11 -4.25 2.97
C GLY A 286 -17.62 -5.23 1.93
N ILE A 287 -17.62 -4.83 0.65
CA ILE A 287 -16.99 -5.59 -0.46
C ILE A 287 -15.50 -5.81 -0.16
N TRP A 288 -14.79 -4.74 0.26
CA TRP A 288 -13.37 -4.84 0.58
C TRP A 288 -13.10 -5.83 1.71
N LEU A 289 -13.93 -5.83 2.75
CA LEU A 289 -13.78 -6.78 3.85
C LEU A 289 -13.94 -8.23 3.39
N ARG A 290 -14.83 -8.53 2.42
CA ARG A 290 -14.99 -9.89 1.88
C ARG A 290 -13.78 -10.32 1.06
N GLU A 291 -13.21 -9.41 0.27
CA GLU A 291 -11.97 -9.67 -0.47
C GLU A 291 -10.79 -9.95 0.49
N ILE A 292 -10.71 -9.17 1.58
CA ILE A 292 -9.74 -9.41 2.66
C ILE A 292 -9.96 -10.80 3.29
N PHE A 293 -11.19 -11.17 3.63
CA PHE A 293 -11.50 -12.50 4.19
C PHE A 293 -11.16 -13.62 3.22
N GLN A 294 -11.53 -13.47 1.94
CA GLN A 294 -11.24 -14.46 0.91
C GLN A 294 -9.73 -14.70 0.78
N ARG A 295 -8.92 -13.65 0.85
CA ARG A 295 -7.45 -13.80 0.85
C ARG A 295 -6.92 -14.40 2.15
N THR A 296 -7.44 -13.94 3.29
CA THR A 296 -6.90 -14.31 4.60
C THR A 296 -7.28 -15.74 5.01
N TYR A 297 -8.51 -16.16 4.70
CA TYR A 297 -9.11 -17.40 5.19
C TYR A 297 -9.51 -18.36 4.08
N GLY A 298 -9.38 -17.97 2.80
CA GLY A 298 -9.87 -18.76 1.67
C GLY A 298 -11.39 -18.75 1.48
N LYS A 299 -12.13 -17.94 2.26
CA LYS A 299 -13.59 -17.82 2.21
C LYS A 299 -14.04 -16.39 2.50
N ILE A 300 -15.22 -16.00 2.01
CA ILE A 300 -15.77 -14.64 2.19
C ILE A 300 -16.32 -14.36 3.59
N THR A 301 -16.23 -15.31 4.51
CA THR A 301 -16.74 -15.21 5.88
C THR A 301 -15.61 -15.32 6.90
N GLU A 302 -15.75 -14.60 8.00
CA GLU A 302 -14.80 -14.70 9.10
C GLU A 302 -14.97 -16.04 9.85
N PRO A 303 -13.88 -16.73 10.23
CA PRO A 303 -13.94 -17.92 11.06
C PRO A 303 -14.58 -17.65 12.43
N ALA A 304 -15.35 -18.62 12.95
CA ALA A 304 -16.05 -18.49 14.23
C ALA A 304 -15.08 -18.29 15.41
N GLU A 305 -13.84 -18.78 15.25
CA GLU A 305 -12.75 -18.76 16.23
C GLU A 305 -12.32 -17.32 16.59
N ASN A 306 -12.52 -16.37 15.66
CA ASN A 306 -12.22 -14.96 15.90
C ASN A 306 -13.28 -14.28 16.79
N PHE A 307 -14.45 -14.89 16.94
CA PHE A 307 -15.52 -14.39 17.81
C PHE A 307 -15.44 -15.00 19.23
N SER A 308 -14.76 -16.15 19.41
CA SER A 308 -14.83 -16.99 20.62
C SER A 308 -14.06 -16.53 21.86
N TYR A 309 -13.60 -15.29 21.93
CA TYR A 309 -13.16 -14.66 23.19
C TYR A 309 -13.99 -13.45 23.61
N ALA A 310 -15.01 -13.10 22.83
CA ALA A 310 -16.10 -12.28 23.34
C ALA A 310 -17.01 -13.18 24.19
N ASN A 311 -16.60 -13.47 25.42
CA ASN A 311 -17.61 -13.70 26.46
C ASN A 311 -18.46 -12.43 26.49
N TYR A 312 -19.66 -12.54 25.91
CA TYR A 312 -20.73 -11.54 26.00
C TYR A 312 -21.24 -11.47 27.44
#